data_AF-A0A8G0PJP6-F1
#
_entry.id   AF-A0A8G0PJP6-F1
#
_cell.length_a   1.000
_cell.length_b   1.000
_cell.length_c   1.000
_cell.angle_alpha   90.00
_cell.angle_beta   90.00
_cell.angle_gamma   90.00
#
_symmetry.space_group_name_H-M   'P 1'
#
loop_
_entity.id
_entity.type
_entity.pdbx_description
1 polymer ?
#
loop_
_entity_poly.entity_id
_entity_poly.type
_entity_poly.pdbx_seq_one_letter_code
_entity_poly.pdbx_strand_id
1 'polypeptide(L)'
;MSIMAPPEAATSIRYRPLDRSGSEIRLLELQPATTNDINERVVCRLVHERLSDPSDFIGLSALYGDITVTETIFVNGAAISIPVHLAQALRYMRVVFLAAALPTPDASMTDLQGPAAMPAPLPTPPKKAPGWLRSLLKNVRHMIAEQGAPRGGTPPLRIWLDLLCINGRDAREESERRAHMARAYRHAKMVVGWLGLKDSTSDLAIEIIKAWDKCMPLTFGEPGDREAHPDDYAPVLQWMGPVAHLSNIPEGITDPREVPSYKAISEFLNRPYFRNAWILDDMGKARFPAFLLGDDIVSWMQILRLNRVNEEIKDHGADMFPDELRPLLEYLPLGSVYAFLKEFDNRQRQDGVTPAMLTTTSSVRSSSSMTGMRTRSRQ
;
A
#
# COMPACT_ATOMS: atom_id res chain seq x y z
N MET A 1 -0.30 3.32 24.17
CA MET A 1 -1.67 2.99 23.72
C MET A 1 -1.59 2.73 22.22
N SER A 2 -1.78 1.54 21.65
CA SER A 2 -2.25 0.26 22.17
C SER A 2 -1.17 -0.79 21.90
N ILE A 3 -0.73 -1.50 22.94
CA ILE A 3 0.01 -2.74 22.76
C ILE A 3 -1.01 -3.69 22.14
N MET A 4 -0.83 -4.04 20.86
CA MET A 4 -1.61 -5.04 20.15
C MET A 4 -1.37 -6.42 20.79
N ALA A 5 -1.93 -6.65 21.98
CA ALA A 5 -2.25 -8.00 22.36
C ALA A 5 -3.23 -8.49 21.29
N PRO A 6 -2.90 -9.55 20.52
CA PRO A 6 -3.84 -10.09 19.58
C PRO A 6 -5.11 -10.45 20.36
N PRO A 7 -6.32 -10.22 19.81
CA PRO A 7 -7.52 -10.81 20.41
C PRO A 7 -7.28 -12.31 20.63
N GLU A 8 -7.97 -12.93 21.61
CA GLU A 8 -7.94 -14.39 21.84
C GLU A 8 -8.37 -15.23 20.61
N ALA A 9 -8.70 -14.56 19.50
CA ALA A 9 -8.88 -15.04 18.14
C ALA A 9 -8.08 -16.29 17.75
N ALA A 10 -6.77 -16.34 18.04
CA ALA A 10 -5.90 -17.42 17.58
C ALA A 10 -5.80 -18.65 18.52
N THR A 11 -6.59 -18.70 19.60
CA THR A 11 -6.46 -19.75 20.64
C THR A 11 -6.76 -21.16 20.14
N SER A 12 -7.57 -21.31 19.09
CA SER A 12 -7.96 -22.60 18.52
C SER A 12 -7.04 -23.11 17.39
N ILE A 13 -6.10 -22.30 16.91
CA ILE A 13 -5.17 -22.71 15.86
C ILE A 13 -4.12 -23.66 16.44
N ARG A 14 -3.99 -24.85 15.86
CA ARG A 14 -2.92 -25.80 16.19
C ARG A 14 -1.68 -25.47 15.36
N TYR A 15 -0.68 -24.88 16.00
CA TYR A 15 0.60 -24.55 15.36
C TYR A 15 1.59 -25.71 15.44
N ARG A 16 2.28 -25.98 14.32
CA ARG A 16 3.60 -26.64 14.36
C ARG A 16 4.67 -25.58 14.69
N PRO A 17 5.59 -25.83 15.64
CA PRO A 17 6.68 -24.91 15.97
C PRO A 17 7.50 -24.54 14.73
N LEU A 18 7.96 -23.28 14.68
CA LEU A 18 8.93 -22.84 13.68
C LEU A 18 10.34 -23.35 14.00
N ASP A 19 11.17 -23.48 12.96
CA ASP A 19 12.59 -23.71 13.13
C ASP A 19 13.26 -22.65 14.04
N ARG A 20 14.37 -23.05 14.67
CA ARG A 20 15.16 -22.16 15.53
C ARG A 20 16.17 -21.32 14.76
N SER A 21 16.48 -21.69 13.51
CA SER A 21 17.37 -20.90 12.65
C SER A 21 16.73 -19.59 12.18
N GLY A 22 15.41 -19.47 12.27
CA GLY A 22 14.69 -18.30 11.80
C GLY A 22 14.60 -18.25 10.27
N SER A 23 14.84 -19.38 9.61
CA SER A 23 14.70 -19.51 8.16
C SER A 23 13.30 -19.98 7.76
N GLU A 24 12.48 -20.41 8.71
CA GLU A 24 11.12 -20.88 8.44
C GLU A 24 10.07 -19.83 8.84
N ILE A 25 9.00 -19.76 8.06
CA ILE A 25 7.85 -18.90 8.29
C ILE A 25 6.55 -19.68 8.06
N ARG A 26 5.45 -19.22 8.67
CA ARG A 26 4.10 -19.71 8.36
C ARG A 26 3.41 -18.76 7.39
N LEU A 27 2.65 -19.31 6.46
CA LEU A 27 1.88 -18.56 5.47
C LEU A 27 0.45 -19.09 5.44
N LEU A 28 -0.49 -18.19 5.23
CA LEU A 28 -1.87 -18.50 4.92
C LEU A 28 -1.97 -18.78 3.43
N GLU A 29 -2.25 -20.01 3.07
CA GLU A 29 -2.61 -20.34 1.70
C GLU A 29 -4.13 -20.20 1.53
N LEU A 30 -4.55 -19.12 0.87
CA LEU A 30 -5.96 -18.79 0.67
C LEU A 30 -6.57 -19.67 -0.42
N GLN A 31 -7.75 -20.21 -0.15
CA GLN A 31 -8.55 -20.86 -1.19
C GLN A 31 -9.21 -19.82 -2.09
N PRO A 32 -9.40 -20.09 -3.40
CA PRO A 32 -10.24 -19.28 -4.27
C PRO A 32 -11.65 -19.12 -3.70
N ALA A 33 -12.32 -18.01 -4.04
CA ALA A 33 -13.75 -17.91 -3.82
C ALA A 33 -14.45 -18.91 -4.74
N THR A 34 -15.41 -19.66 -4.20
CA THR A 34 -16.25 -20.59 -4.97
C THR A 34 -17.43 -19.91 -5.63
N THR A 35 -17.77 -18.72 -5.13
CA THR A 35 -18.84 -17.85 -5.61
C THR A 35 -18.25 -16.52 -6.08
N ASN A 36 -19.04 -15.75 -6.83
CA ASN A 36 -18.67 -14.37 -7.17
C ASN A 36 -19.03 -13.37 -6.05
N ASP A 37 -19.30 -13.84 -4.82
CA ASP A 37 -19.62 -12.98 -3.68
C ASP A 37 -18.34 -12.59 -2.93
N ILE A 38 -18.03 -11.29 -2.90
CA ILE A 38 -16.90 -10.74 -2.14
C ILE A 38 -17.02 -11.04 -0.64
N ASN A 39 -18.23 -11.30 -0.13
CA ASN A 39 -18.49 -11.61 1.27
C ASN A 39 -18.37 -13.10 1.61
N GLU A 40 -18.06 -13.95 0.63
CA GLU A 40 -17.80 -15.36 0.88
C GLU A 40 -16.74 -15.50 1.96
N ARG A 41 -16.99 -16.39 2.91
CA ARG A 41 -16.11 -16.57 4.07
C ARG A 41 -14.70 -16.98 3.63
N VAL A 42 -13.69 -16.53 4.36
CA VAL A 42 -12.29 -16.88 4.05
C VAL A 42 -12.03 -18.30 4.53
N VAL A 43 -11.50 -19.12 3.62
CA VAL A 43 -11.01 -20.47 3.90
C VAL A 43 -9.55 -20.52 3.51
N CYS A 44 -8.69 -20.98 4.42
CA CYS A 44 -7.27 -21.08 4.17
C CYS A 44 -6.64 -22.26 4.93
N ARG A 45 -5.43 -22.61 4.54
CA ARG A 45 -4.57 -23.54 5.28
C ARG A 45 -3.29 -22.84 5.71
N LEU A 46 -2.78 -23.20 6.87
CA LEU A 46 -1.50 -22.72 7.37
C LEU A 46 -0.40 -23.64 6.85
N VAL A 47 0.52 -23.11 6.06
CA VAL A 47 1.66 -23.84 5.51
C VAL A 47 2.96 -23.27 6.05
N HIS A 48 4.01 -24.09 6.07
CA HIS A 48 5.34 -23.67 6.47
C HIS A 48 6.25 -23.62 5.25
N GLU A 49 7.02 -22.55 5.16
CA GLU A 49 7.93 -22.31 4.04
C GLU A 49 9.28 -21.86 4.58
N ARG A 50 10.37 -22.31 3.93
CA ARG A 50 11.70 -21.77 4.17
C ARG A 50 11.87 -20.51 3.32
N LEU A 51 12.35 -19.46 3.95
CA LEU A 51 12.59 -18.17 3.31
C LEU A 51 13.72 -18.29 2.28
N SER A 52 13.44 -17.81 1.08
CA SER A 52 14.38 -17.49 0.00
C SER A 52 14.31 -16.00 -0.32
N ASP A 53 15.30 -15.47 -1.04
CA ASP A 53 15.31 -14.08 -1.50
C ASP A 53 15.13 -14.00 -3.02
N PRO A 54 13.94 -13.60 -3.54
CA PRO A 54 12.67 -13.41 -2.84
C PRO A 54 11.92 -14.73 -2.59
N SER A 55 10.95 -14.72 -1.68
CA SER A 55 9.98 -15.81 -1.46
C SER A 55 8.66 -15.49 -2.17
N ASP A 56 7.94 -16.51 -2.65
CA ASP A 56 6.70 -16.30 -3.43
C ASP A 56 5.46 -16.21 -2.53
N PHE A 57 5.41 -15.15 -1.72
CA PHE A 57 4.23 -14.80 -0.91
C PHE A 57 4.06 -13.29 -0.80
N ILE A 58 2.86 -12.85 -0.42
CA ILE A 58 2.53 -11.44 -0.17
C ILE A 58 2.39 -11.20 1.33
N GLY A 59 3.06 -10.18 1.86
CA GLY A 59 2.78 -9.72 3.22
C GLY A 59 1.52 -8.86 3.24
N LEU A 60 0.63 -9.09 4.19
CA LEU A 60 -0.51 -8.23 4.48
C LEU A 60 -0.21 -7.44 5.75
N SER A 61 -0.17 -6.12 5.61
CA SER A 61 -0.07 -5.19 6.73
C SER A 61 -1.43 -4.49 6.89
N ALA A 62 -2.05 -4.60 8.05
CA ALA A 62 -3.40 -4.09 8.27
C ALA A 62 -3.59 -3.69 9.73
N LEU A 63 -4.35 -2.62 9.96
CA LEU A 63 -4.85 -2.31 11.29
C LEU A 63 -5.86 -3.37 11.72
N TYR A 64 -5.86 -3.72 13.00
CA TYR A 64 -6.84 -4.69 13.51
C TYR A 64 -8.25 -4.11 13.63
N GLY A 65 -8.37 -2.77 13.68
CA GLY A 65 -9.64 -2.09 13.89
C GLY A 65 -10.19 -2.33 15.30
N ASP A 66 -11.51 -2.34 15.43
CA ASP A 66 -12.16 -2.74 16.68
C ASP A 66 -12.05 -4.27 16.85
N ILE A 67 -11.18 -4.70 17.77
CA ILE A 67 -10.90 -6.11 18.05
C ILE A 67 -12.08 -6.85 18.69
N THR A 68 -13.09 -6.13 19.18
CA THR A 68 -14.31 -6.73 19.76
C THR A 68 -15.29 -7.19 18.69
N VAL A 69 -15.21 -6.59 17.49
CA VAL A 69 -16.07 -6.93 16.35
C VAL A 69 -15.36 -7.96 15.49
N THR A 70 -15.80 -9.21 15.59
CA THR A 70 -15.13 -10.36 14.96
C THR A 70 -16.00 -11.05 13.92
N GLU A 71 -15.35 -11.71 12.98
CA GLU A 71 -15.95 -12.60 11.99
C GLU A 71 -15.21 -13.93 11.99
N THR A 72 -15.93 -15.02 11.79
CA THR A 72 -15.35 -16.35 11.65
C THR A 72 -14.74 -16.56 10.26
N ILE A 73 -13.52 -17.09 10.22
CA ILE A 73 -12.85 -17.67 9.04
C ILE A 73 -12.53 -19.15 9.33
N PHE A 74 -12.15 -19.91 8.29
CA PHE A 74 -11.73 -21.31 8.47
C PHE A 74 -10.24 -21.47 8.18
N VAL A 75 -9.47 -21.92 9.17
CA VAL A 75 -8.03 -22.20 9.05
C VAL A 75 -7.78 -23.67 9.35
N ASN A 76 -7.22 -24.41 8.39
CA ASN A 76 -7.03 -25.87 8.52
C ASN A 76 -8.34 -26.62 8.89
N GLY A 77 -9.48 -26.12 8.41
CA GLY A 77 -10.82 -26.66 8.72
C GLY A 77 -11.40 -26.26 10.08
N ALA A 78 -10.64 -25.58 10.94
CA ALA A 78 -11.13 -25.06 12.22
C ALA A 78 -11.73 -23.66 12.08
N ALA A 79 -12.83 -23.39 12.78
CA ALA A 79 -13.46 -22.08 12.85
C ALA A 79 -12.66 -21.15 13.79
N ILE A 80 -12.15 -20.04 13.25
CA ILE A 80 -11.33 -19.06 13.94
C ILE A 80 -12.01 -17.69 13.84
N SER A 81 -12.27 -17.02 14.95
CA SER A 81 -12.83 -15.66 14.93
C SER A 81 -11.69 -14.64 14.89
N ILE A 82 -11.68 -13.75 13.91
CA ILE A 82 -10.70 -12.66 13.78
C ILE A 82 -11.41 -11.31 13.66
N PRO A 83 -10.74 -10.17 13.93
CA PRO A 83 -11.33 -8.86 13.69
C PRO A 83 -11.89 -8.73 12.27
N VAL A 84 -13.12 -8.18 12.14
CA VAL A 84 -13.83 -8.02 10.86
C VAL A 84 -12.95 -7.32 9.81
N HIS A 85 -12.18 -6.31 10.24
CA HIS A 85 -11.32 -5.54 9.34
C HIS A 85 -10.23 -6.41 8.68
N LEU A 86 -9.69 -7.41 9.39
CA LEU A 86 -8.70 -8.34 8.85
C LEU A 86 -9.35 -9.42 7.97
N ALA A 87 -10.53 -9.91 8.35
CA ALA A 87 -11.30 -10.82 7.50
C ALA A 87 -11.64 -10.16 6.16
N GLN A 88 -12.05 -8.89 6.20
CA GLN A 88 -12.30 -8.07 5.01
C GLN A 88 -11.02 -7.91 4.18
N ALA A 89 -9.90 -7.54 4.79
CA ALA A 89 -8.62 -7.44 4.10
C ALA A 89 -8.27 -8.74 3.35
N LEU A 90 -8.40 -9.91 4.00
CA LEU A 90 -8.15 -11.21 3.38
C LEU A 90 -9.09 -11.51 2.19
N ARG A 91 -10.37 -11.10 2.26
CA ARG A 91 -11.31 -11.24 1.12
C ARG A 91 -10.90 -10.38 -0.06
N TYR A 92 -10.49 -9.14 0.17
CA TYR A 92 -10.00 -8.27 -0.90
C TYR A 92 -8.66 -8.73 -1.47
N MET A 93 -7.73 -9.22 -0.63
CA MET A 93 -6.51 -9.88 -1.10
C MET A 93 -6.84 -11.08 -2.01
N ARG A 94 -7.81 -11.91 -1.62
CA ARG A 94 -8.28 -13.04 -2.42
C ARG A 94 -8.87 -12.57 -3.77
N VAL A 95 -9.70 -11.54 -3.79
CA VAL A 95 -10.27 -11.07 -5.06
C VAL A 95 -9.20 -10.46 -5.96
N VAL A 96 -8.34 -9.58 -5.43
CA VAL A 96 -7.36 -8.86 -6.25
C VAL A 96 -6.24 -9.76 -6.77
N PHE A 97 -5.75 -10.68 -5.95
CA PHE A 97 -4.59 -11.50 -6.29
C PHE A 97 -4.92 -12.93 -6.75
N LEU A 98 -6.14 -13.43 -6.49
CA LEU A 98 -6.59 -14.78 -6.84
C LEU A 98 -7.60 -14.77 -8.01
N ALA A 99 -8.55 -13.82 -8.05
CA ALA A 99 -9.56 -13.76 -9.13
C ALA A 99 -9.00 -13.35 -10.50
N ALA A 100 -7.78 -12.83 -10.55
CA ALA A 100 -7.07 -12.62 -11.80
C ALA A 100 -6.86 -13.95 -12.58
N ALA A 101 -7.02 -15.12 -11.95
CA ALA A 101 -6.83 -16.44 -12.52
C ALA A 101 -8.08 -17.10 -13.15
N LEU A 102 -9.27 -16.48 -13.10
CA LEU A 102 -10.46 -17.08 -13.73
C LEU A 102 -10.40 -16.91 -15.26
N PRO A 103 -10.61 -17.99 -16.05
CA PRO A 103 -10.85 -17.87 -17.48
C PRO A 103 -12.08 -17.00 -17.71
N THR A 104 -11.95 -16.02 -18.60
CA THR A 104 -13.12 -15.31 -19.12
C THR A 104 -13.99 -16.32 -19.87
N PRO A 105 -15.32 -16.38 -19.66
CA PRO A 105 -16.17 -17.21 -20.49
C PRO A 105 -16.02 -16.74 -21.94
N ASP A 106 -15.76 -17.68 -22.84
CA ASP A 106 -15.66 -17.43 -24.28
C ASP A 106 -16.86 -16.62 -24.76
N ALA A 107 -16.56 -15.45 -25.34
CA ALA A 107 -17.52 -14.64 -26.06
C ALA A 107 -17.81 -15.31 -27.41
N SER A 108 -18.53 -16.42 -27.37
CA SER A 108 -19.16 -17.01 -28.55
C SER A 108 -20.42 -17.72 -28.11
N MET A 109 -21.54 -17.00 -28.15
CA MET A 109 -22.87 -17.49 -28.51
C MET A 109 -23.71 -16.24 -28.80
N THR A 110 -23.80 -15.94 -30.08
CA THR A 110 -24.76 -15.02 -30.69
C THR A 110 -26.19 -15.53 -30.46
N ASP A 111 -27.14 -14.60 -30.51
CA ASP A 111 -28.55 -14.79 -30.88
C ASP A 111 -29.57 -15.29 -29.83
N LEU A 112 -30.42 -14.36 -29.32
CA LEU A 112 -31.84 -14.20 -29.73
C LEU A 112 -32.69 -13.37 -28.72
N GLN A 113 -33.36 -12.34 -29.27
CA GLN A 113 -34.73 -11.82 -28.97
C GLN A 113 -35.12 -11.12 -27.65
N GLY A 114 -35.68 -9.91 -27.82
CA GLY A 114 -37.00 -9.52 -27.25
C GLY A 114 -37.01 -8.42 -26.17
N PRO A 115 -37.89 -7.39 -26.25
CA PRO A 115 -37.97 -6.33 -25.25
C PRO A 115 -38.96 -6.70 -24.13
N ALA A 116 -38.49 -6.82 -22.90
CA ALA A 116 -39.36 -6.84 -21.72
C ALA A 116 -38.64 -6.39 -20.43
N ALA A 117 -39.26 -5.42 -19.76
CA ALA A 117 -39.17 -5.04 -18.35
C ALA A 117 -37.78 -4.85 -17.70
N MET A 118 -37.48 -3.59 -17.37
CA MET A 118 -36.35 -3.17 -16.50
C MET A 118 -36.50 -3.73 -15.07
N PRO A 119 -35.56 -4.54 -14.55
CA PRO A 119 -35.34 -4.67 -13.12
C PRO A 119 -34.35 -3.57 -12.66
N ALA A 120 -34.40 -3.25 -11.36
CA ALA A 120 -33.50 -2.30 -10.70
C ALA A 120 -32.02 -2.55 -11.02
N PRO A 121 -31.14 -1.51 -10.99
CA PRO A 121 -29.76 -1.66 -11.39
C PRO A 121 -29.03 -2.63 -10.44
N LEU A 122 -28.59 -3.75 -11.00
CA LEU A 122 -27.65 -4.68 -10.39
C LEU A 122 -26.33 -3.95 -10.05
N PRO A 123 -25.62 -4.37 -9.00
CA PRO A 123 -24.28 -3.83 -8.71
C PRO A 123 -23.39 -4.02 -9.93
N THR A 124 -22.77 -2.93 -10.37
CA THR A 124 -21.86 -2.93 -11.51
C THR A 124 -20.73 -3.95 -11.29
N PRO A 125 -20.39 -4.78 -12.29
CA PRO A 125 -19.26 -5.70 -12.19
C PRO A 125 -17.96 -4.93 -11.89
N PRO A 126 -17.00 -5.53 -11.16
CA PRO A 126 -15.76 -4.86 -10.79
C PRO A 126 -15.07 -4.28 -12.03
N LYS A 127 -14.70 -3.00 -11.95
CA LYS A 127 -13.98 -2.30 -13.02
C LYS A 127 -12.72 -3.11 -13.37
N LYS A 128 -12.46 -3.27 -14.66
CA LYS A 128 -11.28 -3.99 -15.18
C LYS A 128 -10.01 -3.48 -14.47
N ALA A 129 -9.27 -4.40 -13.85
CA ALA A 129 -7.99 -4.11 -13.17
C ALA A 129 -7.09 -3.19 -14.04
N PRO A 130 -6.46 -2.14 -13.46
CA PRO A 130 -5.61 -1.20 -14.19
C PRO A 130 -4.53 -1.90 -15.02
N GLY A 131 -4.14 -1.32 -16.16
CA GLY A 131 -3.13 -1.91 -17.05
C GLY A 131 -1.79 -2.19 -16.37
N TRP A 132 -1.39 -1.37 -15.41
CA TRP A 132 -0.20 -1.61 -14.59
C TRP A 132 -0.41 -2.72 -13.55
N LEU A 133 -1.62 -2.89 -12.99
CA LEU A 133 -1.94 -4.03 -12.12
C LEU A 133 -1.95 -5.32 -12.95
N ARG A 134 -2.46 -5.29 -14.17
CA ARG A 134 -2.33 -6.40 -15.13
C ARG A 134 -0.88 -6.64 -15.52
N SER A 135 -0.06 -5.60 -15.71
CA SER A 135 1.38 -5.71 -16.03
C SER A 135 2.19 -6.22 -14.83
N LEU A 136 1.90 -5.75 -13.62
CA LEU A 136 2.44 -6.24 -12.35
C LEU A 136 2.04 -7.69 -12.13
N LEU A 137 0.75 -8.03 -12.29
CA LEU A 137 0.25 -9.41 -12.23
C LEU A 137 0.80 -10.26 -13.39
N LYS A 138 1.07 -9.69 -14.57
CA LYS A 138 1.67 -10.38 -15.73
C LYS A 138 3.17 -10.61 -15.53
N ASN A 139 3.88 -9.69 -14.91
CA ASN A 139 5.29 -9.83 -14.49
C ASN A 139 5.38 -10.82 -13.32
N VAL A 140 4.45 -10.75 -12.36
CA VAL A 140 4.25 -11.75 -11.30
C VAL A 140 4.00 -13.13 -11.92
N ARG A 141 3.13 -13.24 -12.94
CA ARG A 141 2.86 -14.50 -13.67
C ARG A 141 4.04 -15.02 -14.47
N HIS A 142 4.74 -14.16 -15.21
CA HIS A 142 5.93 -14.53 -15.98
C HIS A 142 7.06 -15.02 -15.05
N MET A 143 7.20 -14.40 -13.87
CA MET A 143 8.17 -14.83 -12.88
C MET A 143 7.78 -16.13 -12.15
N ILE A 144 6.48 -16.45 -12.03
CA ILE A 144 6.04 -17.74 -11.46
C ILE A 144 6.12 -18.87 -12.50
N ALA A 145 6.01 -18.54 -13.79
CA ALA A 145 6.06 -19.55 -14.86
C ALA A 145 7.47 -20.10 -15.16
N GLU A 146 8.55 -19.48 -14.68
CA GLU A 146 9.92 -19.88 -15.02
C GLU A 146 10.61 -20.87 -14.06
N GLN A 147 9.89 -21.48 -13.11
CA GLN A 147 10.46 -22.58 -12.31
C GLN A 147 9.59 -23.83 -12.35
N GLY A 148 9.74 -24.59 -13.44
CA GLY A 148 9.64 -26.05 -13.44
C GLY A 148 8.41 -26.68 -12.79
N ALA A 149 7.21 -26.12 -12.95
CA ALA A 149 5.99 -26.75 -12.45
C ALA A 149 5.56 -27.92 -13.38
N PRO A 150 5.44 -29.17 -12.88
CA PRO A 150 4.80 -30.23 -13.63
C PRO A 150 3.29 -29.97 -13.72
N ARG A 151 2.78 -29.92 -14.95
CA ARG A 151 1.37 -30.04 -15.38
C ARG A 151 0.26 -29.63 -14.37
N GLY A 152 -0.31 -28.43 -14.55
CA GLY A 152 -1.77 -28.27 -14.50
C GLY A 152 -2.45 -27.47 -13.37
N GLY A 153 -1.84 -26.42 -12.80
CA GLY A 153 -2.57 -25.52 -11.89
C GLY A 153 -1.92 -24.15 -11.67
N THR A 154 -2.71 -23.10 -11.45
CA THR A 154 -2.20 -21.82 -10.95
C THR A 154 -1.64 -21.99 -9.54
N PRO A 155 -0.49 -21.38 -9.24
CA PRO A 155 0.11 -21.39 -7.90
C PRO A 155 -0.88 -20.82 -6.87
N PRO A 156 -0.95 -21.38 -5.65
CA PRO A 156 -1.88 -20.91 -4.65
C PRO A 156 -1.45 -19.54 -4.08
N LEU A 157 -2.42 -18.70 -3.69
CA LEU A 157 -2.12 -17.40 -3.10
C LEU A 157 -1.69 -17.56 -1.64
N ARG A 158 -0.41 -17.29 -1.37
CA ARG A 158 0.16 -17.29 -0.03
C ARG A 158 0.26 -15.88 0.54
N ILE A 159 -0.37 -15.68 1.69
CA ILE A 159 -0.39 -14.42 2.44
C ILE A 159 0.30 -14.60 3.78
N TRP A 160 1.17 -13.68 4.15
CA TRP A 160 1.65 -13.56 5.52
C TRP A 160 0.84 -12.50 6.27
N LEU A 161 0.25 -12.86 7.41
CA LEU A 161 -0.46 -11.95 8.30
C LEU A 161 -0.02 -12.23 9.74
N ASP A 162 0.50 -11.22 10.43
CA ASP A 162 1.08 -11.34 11.77
C ASP A 162 0.15 -12.04 12.76
N LEU A 163 -1.14 -11.70 12.76
CA LEU A 163 -2.15 -12.29 13.66
C LEU A 163 -2.25 -13.82 13.59
N LEU A 164 -2.07 -14.40 12.39
CA LEU A 164 -2.32 -15.82 12.13
C LEU A 164 -1.04 -16.61 11.81
N CYS A 165 0.03 -15.93 11.42
CA CYS A 165 1.30 -16.58 11.08
C CYS A 165 2.26 -16.66 12.29
N ILE A 166 2.06 -15.81 13.30
CA ILE A 166 2.83 -15.82 14.56
C ILE A 166 2.00 -16.49 15.64
N ASN A 167 2.58 -17.49 16.31
CA ASN A 167 1.92 -18.13 17.44
C ASN A 167 2.07 -17.29 18.70
N GLY A 168 1.10 -16.42 18.98
CA GLY A 168 1.10 -15.58 20.18
C GLY A 168 1.05 -16.32 21.52
N ARG A 169 0.85 -17.65 21.54
CA ARG A 169 0.95 -18.48 22.76
C ARG A 169 2.35 -19.05 22.98
N ASP A 170 3.21 -18.98 21.98
CA ASP A 170 4.63 -19.32 22.13
C ASP A 170 5.39 -18.08 22.60
N ALA A 171 5.95 -18.15 23.82
CA ALA A 171 6.63 -17.01 24.44
C ALA A 171 7.85 -16.52 23.65
N ARG A 172 8.50 -17.40 22.87
CA ARG A 172 9.62 -17.01 22.01
C ARG A 172 9.11 -16.26 20.79
N GLU A 173 8.13 -16.82 20.09
CA GLU A 173 7.55 -16.15 18.92
C GLU A 173 6.95 -14.78 19.28
N GLU A 174 6.32 -14.67 20.45
CA GLU A 174 5.75 -13.40 20.93
C GLU A 174 6.84 -12.38 21.27
N SER A 175 7.91 -12.78 21.98
CA SER A 175 9.02 -11.88 22.29
C SER A 175 9.81 -11.46 21.05
N GLU A 176 9.82 -12.29 20.00
CA GLU A 176 10.45 -12.04 18.70
C GLU A 176 9.47 -11.47 17.65
N ARG A 177 8.23 -11.11 18.01
CA ARG A 177 7.16 -10.73 17.05
C ARG A 177 7.61 -9.69 16.02
N ARG A 178 8.30 -8.63 16.46
CA ARG A 178 8.83 -7.59 15.58
C ARG A 178 9.92 -8.10 14.64
N ALA A 179 10.78 -9.02 15.09
CA ALA A 179 11.78 -9.65 14.25
C ALA A 179 11.13 -10.57 13.20
N HIS A 180 10.06 -11.30 13.58
CA HIS A 180 9.25 -12.08 12.65
C HIS A 180 8.62 -11.21 11.56
N MET A 181 8.01 -10.08 11.93
CA MET A 181 7.45 -9.11 10.99
C MET A 181 8.50 -8.58 10.01
N ALA A 182 9.62 -8.07 10.52
CA ALA A 182 10.70 -7.54 9.69
C ALA A 182 11.23 -8.58 8.69
N ARG A 183 11.41 -9.82 9.15
CA ARG A 183 11.87 -10.93 8.31
C ARG A 183 10.83 -11.30 7.24
N ALA A 184 9.56 -11.38 7.62
CA ALA A 184 8.47 -11.68 6.68
C ALA A 184 8.41 -10.62 5.56
N TYR A 185 8.37 -9.34 5.92
CA TYR A 185 8.23 -8.25 4.97
C TYR A 185 9.44 -8.13 4.04
N ARG A 186 10.65 -8.34 4.55
CA ARG A 186 11.87 -8.32 3.73
C ARG A 186 11.88 -9.36 2.62
N HIS A 187 11.40 -10.58 2.91
CA HIS A 187 11.44 -11.70 1.95
C HIS A 187 10.15 -11.84 1.14
N ALA A 188 9.09 -11.14 1.54
CA ALA A 188 7.84 -11.10 0.78
C ALA A 188 8.09 -10.50 -0.61
N LYS A 189 7.43 -11.07 -1.61
CA LYS A 189 7.41 -10.54 -2.99
C LYS A 189 6.91 -9.10 -3.03
N MET A 190 5.93 -8.79 -2.18
CA MET A 190 5.43 -7.44 -1.93
C MET A 190 4.75 -7.42 -0.57
N VAL A 191 4.59 -6.23 0.00
CA VAL A 191 3.78 -6.03 1.21
C VAL A 191 2.67 -5.05 0.88
N VAL A 192 1.44 -5.48 1.14
CA VAL A 192 0.22 -4.71 0.88
C VAL A 192 -0.33 -4.17 2.18
N GLY A 193 -0.36 -2.84 2.30
CA GLY A 193 -1.03 -2.11 3.36
C GLY A 193 -2.53 -1.98 3.07
N TRP A 194 -3.38 -2.55 3.91
CA TRP A 194 -4.82 -2.46 3.76
C TRP A 194 -5.36 -1.14 4.31
N LEU A 195 -5.91 -0.31 3.43
CA LEU A 195 -6.45 1.02 3.74
C LEU A 195 -7.95 1.03 4.07
N GLY A 196 -8.60 -0.14 4.00
CA GLY A 196 -10.05 -0.27 4.21
C GLY A 196 -10.86 -0.20 2.92
N LEU A 197 -12.17 -0.07 3.08
CA LEU A 197 -13.10 0.12 1.96
C LEU A 197 -13.01 1.52 1.37
N LYS A 198 -13.45 1.61 0.12
CA LYS A 198 -13.71 2.88 -0.56
C LYS A 198 -14.90 3.60 0.09
N ASP A 199 -14.74 4.90 0.26
CA ASP A 199 -15.81 5.86 0.52
C ASP A 199 -16.18 6.61 -0.77
N SER A 200 -17.07 7.60 -0.67
CA SER A 200 -17.53 8.41 -1.81
C SER A 200 -16.43 9.24 -2.48
N THR A 201 -15.28 9.43 -1.82
CA THR A 201 -14.16 10.25 -2.33
C THR A 201 -13.01 9.41 -2.90
N SER A 202 -13.00 8.12 -2.58
CA SER A 202 -11.87 7.22 -2.82
C SER A 202 -11.53 7.05 -4.30
N ASP A 203 -12.53 6.86 -5.16
CA ASP A 203 -12.32 6.70 -6.61
C ASP A 203 -11.65 7.95 -7.22
N LEU A 204 -12.08 9.15 -6.80
CA LEU A 204 -11.49 10.42 -7.23
C LEU A 204 -10.05 10.58 -6.71
N ALA A 205 -9.79 10.23 -5.45
CA ALA A 205 -8.44 10.27 -4.89
C ALA A 205 -7.48 9.38 -5.68
N ILE A 206 -7.90 8.15 -5.99
CA ILE A 206 -7.12 7.19 -6.77
C ILE A 206 -6.89 7.71 -8.21
N GLU A 207 -7.91 8.32 -8.83
CA GLU A 207 -7.79 8.94 -10.14
C GLU A 207 -6.75 10.06 -10.14
N ILE A 208 -6.82 10.99 -9.19
CA ILE A 208 -5.85 12.09 -9.04
C ILE A 208 -4.45 11.54 -8.86
N ILE A 209 -4.25 10.60 -7.92
CA ILE A 209 -2.92 10.02 -7.64
C ILE A 209 -2.32 9.38 -8.90
N LYS A 210 -3.11 8.58 -9.63
CA LYS A 210 -2.64 7.90 -10.84
C LYS A 210 -2.40 8.89 -12.00
N ALA A 211 -3.24 9.90 -12.13
CA ALA A 211 -3.12 10.91 -13.18
C ALA A 211 -1.89 11.79 -12.96
N TRP A 212 -1.67 12.27 -11.74
CA TRP A 212 -0.51 13.05 -11.36
C TRP A 212 0.78 12.25 -11.52
N ASP A 213 0.82 11.01 -11.01
CA ASP A 213 1.99 10.14 -11.16
C ASP A 213 2.40 9.93 -12.62
N LYS A 214 1.41 9.74 -13.51
CA LYS A 214 1.62 9.54 -14.95
C LYS A 214 2.14 10.78 -15.67
N CYS A 215 1.72 11.97 -15.25
CA CYS A 215 2.08 13.23 -15.91
C CYS A 215 3.36 13.86 -15.33
N MET A 216 3.61 13.67 -14.03
CA MET A 216 4.76 14.23 -13.35
C MET A 216 6.08 13.67 -13.91
N PRO A 217 7.12 14.49 -14.11
CA PRO A 217 8.43 13.99 -14.54
C PRO A 217 8.99 12.92 -13.60
N LEU A 218 9.72 11.93 -14.14
CA LEU A 218 10.34 10.87 -13.32
C LEU A 218 11.41 11.43 -12.37
N THR A 219 12.08 12.50 -12.79
CA THR A 219 13.13 13.21 -12.06
C THR A 219 12.59 14.32 -11.16
N PHE A 220 11.26 14.51 -11.10
CA PHE A 220 10.66 15.62 -10.34
C PHE A 220 11.15 15.62 -8.88
N GLY A 221 11.82 16.72 -8.55
CA GLY A 221 12.43 17.05 -7.27
C GLY A 221 13.84 16.50 -7.05
N GLU A 222 14.40 15.73 -7.97
CA GLU A 222 15.81 15.31 -7.89
C GLU A 222 16.76 16.52 -7.87
N PRO A 223 17.94 16.40 -7.24
CA PRO A 223 18.90 17.50 -7.21
C PRO A 223 19.28 17.97 -8.62
N GLY A 224 19.13 19.27 -8.89
CA GLY A 224 19.42 19.86 -10.21
C GLY A 224 18.26 19.82 -11.21
N ASP A 225 17.19 19.07 -10.93
CA ASP A 225 16.05 18.94 -11.83
C ASP A 225 15.26 20.25 -11.94
N ARG A 226 15.14 21.00 -10.83
CA ARG A 226 14.50 22.33 -10.81
C ARG A 226 15.23 23.34 -11.67
N GLU A 227 16.56 23.36 -11.62
CA GLU A 227 17.37 24.26 -12.44
C GLU A 227 17.32 23.90 -13.93
N ALA A 228 17.21 22.61 -14.24
CA ALA A 228 17.10 22.11 -15.61
C ALA A 228 15.69 22.32 -16.21
N HIS A 229 14.66 22.21 -15.37
CA HIS A 229 13.24 22.20 -15.77
C HIS A 229 12.41 23.14 -14.87
N PRO A 230 12.69 24.45 -14.85
CA PRO A 230 12.03 25.38 -13.92
C PRO A 230 10.51 25.43 -14.07
N ASP A 231 10.00 25.24 -15.30
CA ASP A 231 8.56 25.25 -15.60
C ASP A 231 7.81 24.03 -15.05
N ASP A 232 8.51 22.94 -14.70
CA ASP A 232 7.91 21.78 -14.04
C ASP A 232 7.65 22.00 -12.53
N TYR A 233 8.13 23.11 -11.97
CA TYR A 233 8.03 23.45 -10.56
C TYR A 233 7.12 24.66 -10.32
N ALA A 234 6.88 24.98 -9.05
CA ALA A 234 6.11 26.15 -8.69
C ALA A 234 6.76 27.44 -9.24
N PRO A 235 5.93 28.40 -9.70
CA PRO A 235 4.46 28.40 -9.61
C PRO A 235 3.74 27.71 -10.79
N VAL A 236 4.46 27.32 -11.84
CA VAL A 236 3.87 26.94 -13.14
C VAL A 236 3.33 25.50 -13.15
N LEU A 237 4.11 24.54 -12.63
CA LEU A 237 3.78 23.10 -12.63
C LEU A 237 3.25 22.61 -13.98
N GLN A 238 3.95 22.91 -15.09
CA GLN A 238 3.44 22.69 -16.45
C GLN A 238 2.96 21.26 -16.72
N TRP A 239 3.58 20.27 -16.08
CA TRP A 239 3.22 18.85 -16.21
C TRP A 239 1.80 18.55 -15.72
N MET A 240 1.20 19.42 -14.89
CA MET A 240 -0.19 19.31 -14.45
C MET A 240 -1.19 19.75 -15.53
N GLY A 241 -0.77 20.45 -16.59
CA GLY A 241 -1.66 20.96 -17.64
C GLY A 241 -2.67 19.94 -18.18
N PRO A 242 -2.26 18.72 -18.58
CA PRO A 242 -3.16 17.67 -19.05
C PRO A 242 -4.20 17.19 -18.02
N VAL A 243 -3.94 17.41 -16.73
CA VAL A 243 -4.76 16.93 -15.60
C VAL A 243 -5.32 18.09 -14.75
N ALA A 244 -5.20 19.33 -15.21
CA ALA A 244 -5.62 20.52 -14.47
C ALA A 244 -7.11 20.51 -14.12
N HIS A 245 -7.94 19.86 -14.96
CA HIS A 245 -9.37 19.70 -14.72
C HIS A 245 -9.71 18.95 -13.42
N LEU A 246 -8.80 18.08 -12.94
CA LEU A 246 -8.96 17.38 -11.67
C LEU A 246 -8.79 18.33 -10.46
N SER A 247 -8.17 19.49 -10.64
CA SER A 247 -7.96 20.51 -9.61
C SER A 247 -8.95 21.67 -9.72
N ASN A 248 -9.92 21.61 -10.66
CA ASN A 248 -10.91 22.67 -10.82
C ASN A 248 -11.75 22.83 -9.56
N ILE A 249 -12.06 24.08 -9.23
CA ILE A 249 -12.94 24.45 -8.13
C ILE A 249 -14.34 24.66 -8.70
N PRO A 250 -15.32 23.81 -8.35
CA PRO A 250 -16.69 24.00 -8.79
C PRO A 250 -17.27 25.35 -8.35
N GLU A 251 -18.10 25.96 -9.20
CA GLU A 251 -18.83 27.18 -8.87
C GLU A 251 -19.72 26.97 -7.64
N GLY A 252 -19.78 27.98 -6.77
CA GLY A 252 -20.65 27.98 -5.58
C GLY A 252 -20.06 27.31 -4.33
N ILE A 253 -18.85 26.74 -4.40
CA ILE A 253 -18.13 26.29 -3.21
C ILE A 253 -17.51 27.50 -2.50
N THR A 254 -17.95 27.74 -1.27
CA THR A 254 -17.43 28.82 -0.41
C THR A 254 -16.45 28.32 0.64
N ASP A 255 -16.52 27.04 1.02
CA ASP A 255 -15.57 26.38 1.91
C ASP A 255 -14.53 25.62 1.07
N PRO A 256 -13.25 26.03 1.08
CA PRO A 256 -12.21 25.34 0.33
C PRO A 256 -12.08 23.86 0.68
N ARG A 257 -12.46 23.44 1.90
CA ARG A 257 -12.43 22.03 2.32
C ARG A 257 -13.46 21.16 1.60
N GLU A 258 -14.47 21.77 0.99
CA GLU A 258 -15.49 21.08 0.20
C GLU A 258 -15.12 20.96 -1.28
N VAL A 259 -13.96 21.49 -1.70
CA VAL A 259 -13.43 21.25 -3.04
C VAL A 259 -13.21 19.74 -3.22
N PRO A 260 -13.84 19.08 -4.22
CA PRO A 260 -13.85 17.61 -4.31
C PRO A 260 -12.46 16.97 -4.36
N SER A 261 -11.52 17.58 -5.10
CA SER A 261 -10.16 17.07 -5.25
C SER A 261 -9.35 17.18 -3.97
N TYR A 262 -9.42 18.34 -3.30
CA TYR A 262 -8.84 18.54 -1.99
C TYR A 262 -9.41 17.53 -0.98
N LYS A 263 -10.74 17.41 -0.90
CA LYS A 263 -11.43 16.50 0.01
C LYS A 263 -11.00 15.05 -0.22
N ALA A 264 -10.92 14.62 -1.49
CA ALA A 264 -10.52 13.27 -1.84
C ALA A 264 -9.09 12.94 -1.43
N ILE A 265 -8.12 13.82 -1.72
CA ILE A 265 -6.73 13.61 -1.31
C ILE A 265 -6.57 13.71 0.21
N SER A 266 -7.26 14.66 0.85
CA SER A 266 -7.26 14.82 2.29
C SER A 266 -7.79 13.58 3.00
N GLU A 267 -8.97 13.07 2.63
CA GLU A 267 -9.56 11.85 3.20
C GLU A 267 -8.67 10.62 2.97
N PHE A 268 -8.05 10.50 1.79
CA PHE A 268 -7.11 9.41 1.50
C PHE A 268 -5.89 9.43 2.43
N LEU A 269 -5.21 10.58 2.56
CA LEU A 269 -4.01 10.73 3.39
C LEU A 269 -4.32 10.74 4.90
N ASN A 270 -5.55 11.11 5.29
CA ASN A 270 -6.02 11.08 6.66
C ASN A 270 -6.42 9.69 7.16
N ARG A 271 -6.43 8.66 6.29
CA ARG A 271 -6.80 7.30 6.71
C ARG A 271 -5.97 6.84 7.92
N PRO A 272 -6.59 6.19 8.92
CA PRO A 272 -5.92 5.80 10.16
C PRO A 272 -4.61 5.04 9.94
N TYR A 273 -4.52 4.27 8.86
CA TYR A 273 -3.32 3.55 8.45
C TYR A 273 -2.08 4.47 8.37
N PHE A 274 -2.19 5.62 7.72
CA PHE A 274 -1.06 6.54 7.51
C PHE A 274 -0.64 7.30 8.77
N ARG A 275 -1.50 7.33 9.81
CA ARG A 275 -1.18 7.93 11.12
C ARG A 275 -0.36 6.99 12.02
N ASN A 276 -0.13 5.74 11.62
CA ASN A 276 0.63 4.75 12.38
C ASN A 276 2.08 4.64 11.87
N ALA A 277 2.96 5.52 12.34
CA ALA A 277 4.37 5.57 11.90
C ALA A 277 5.07 4.21 12.01
N TRP A 278 4.83 3.44 13.07
CA TRP A 278 5.45 2.12 13.26
C TRP A 278 5.08 1.11 12.16
N ILE A 279 3.86 1.16 11.62
CA ILE A 279 3.43 0.29 10.51
C ILE A 279 4.18 0.67 9.25
N LEU A 280 4.33 1.97 8.99
CA LEU A 280 5.02 2.48 7.82
C LEU A 280 6.52 2.15 7.87
N ASP A 281 7.14 2.24 9.05
CA ASP A 281 8.54 1.86 9.27
C ASP A 281 8.78 0.36 9.03
N ASP A 282 7.81 -0.50 9.34
CA ASP A 282 7.87 -1.92 9.03
C ASP A 282 7.62 -2.19 7.54
N MET A 283 6.63 -1.54 6.94
CA MET A 283 6.38 -1.63 5.50
C MET A 283 7.58 -1.17 4.66
N GLY A 284 8.36 -0.20 5.12
CA GLY A 284 9.58 0.25 4.44
C GLY A 284 10.56 -0.89 4.14
N LYS A 285 10.59 -1.92 5.01
CA LYS A 285 11.43 -3.13 4.88
C LYS A 285 11.04 -4.02 3.69
N ALA A 286 9.83 -3.84 3.16
CA ALA A 286 9.36 -4.58 2.00
C ALA A 286 10.05 -4.16 0.72
N ARG A 287 10.41 -5.14 -0.12
CA ARG A 287 10.98 -4.86 -1.45
C ARG A 287 10.04 -4.04 -2.33
N PHE A 288 8.75 -4.36 -2.27
CA PHE A 288 7.69 -3.67 -3.00
C PHE A 288 6.51 -3.36 -2.06
N PRO A 289 6.52 -2.22 -1.37
CA PRO A 289 5.36 -1.77 -0.60
C PRO A 289 4.25 -1.26 -1.51
N ALA A 290 3.01 -1.63 -1.23
CA ALA A 290 1.83 -1.13 -1.93
C ALA A 290 0.68 -0.97 -0.95
N PHE A 291 -0.34 -0.23 -1.34
CA PHE A 291 -1.52 0.02 -0.54
C PHE A 291 -2.77 -0.41 -1.29
N LEU A 292 -3.68 -1.10 -0.61
CA LEU A 292 -4.92 -1.59 -1.18
C LEU A 292 -6.09 -0.85 -0.53
N LEU A 293 -6.87 -0.13 -1.34
CA LEU A 293 -8.07 0.61 -0.96
C LEU A 293 -9.26 0.03 -1.71
N GLY A 294 -10.08 -0.76 -1.01
CA GLY A 294 -11.06 -1.62 -1.66
C GLY A 294 -10.37 -2.55 -2.66
N ASP A 295 -10.72 -2.42 -3.93
CA ASP A 295 -10.19 -3.21 -5.05
C ASP A 295 -9.06 -2.51 -5.83
N ASP A 296 -8.67 -1.31 -5.43
CA ASP A 296 -7.63 -0.53 -6.10
C ASP A 296 -6.31 -0.56 -5.34
N ILE A 297 -5.22 -0.79 -6.08
CA ILE A 297 -3.86 -0.71 -5.54
C ILE A 297 -3.26 0.65 -5.89
N VAL A 298 -2.54 1.23 -4.94
CA VAL A 298 -1.70 2.42 -5.07
C VAL A 298 -0.28 2.05 -4.63
N SER A 299 0.73 2.36 -5.44
CA SER A 299 2.12 2.05 -5.07
C SER A 299 2.65 3.07 -4.04
N TRP A 300 3.62 2.68 -3.22
CA TRP A 300 4.27 3.62 -2.31
C TRP A 300 4.93 4.80 -3.04
N MET A 301 5.48 4.57 -4.24
CA MET A 301 6.11 5.61 -5.06
C MET A 301 5.08 6.66 -5.50
N GLN A 302 3.86 6.24 -5.83
CA GLN A 302 2.77 7.16 -6.15
C GLN A 302 2.42 8.05 -4.97
N ILE A 303 2.42 7.51 -3.74
CA ILE A 303 2.17 8.31 -2.54
C ILE A 303 3.33 9.25 -2.24
N LEU A 304 4.58 8.84 -2.46
CA LEU A 304 5.73 9.73 -2.30
C LEU A 304 5.74 10.88 -3.32
N ARG A 305 5.37 10.59 -4.57
CA ARG A 305 5.25 11.60 -5.62
C ARG A 305 4.12 12.57 -5.33
N LEU A 306 2.96 12.08 -4.86
CA LEU A 306 1.88 12.92 -4.33
C LEU A 306 2.37 13.81 -3.18
N ASN A 307 3.12 13.24 -2.24
CA ASN A 307 3.65 14.00 -1.12
C ASN A 307 4.58 15.13 -1.59
N ARG A 308 5.49 14.82 -2.53
CA ARG A 308 6.45 15.79 -3.07
C ARG A 308 5.79 16.98 -3.75
N VAL A 309 4.74 16.76 -4.56
CA VAL A 309 4.00 17.88 -5.16
C VAL A 309 3.18 18.65 -4.11
N ASN A 310 2.61 17.99 -3.11
CA ASN A 310 1.93 18.69 -2.01
C ASN A 310 2.89 19.58 -1.23
N GLU A 311 4.13 19.13 -0.97
CA GLU A 311 5.18 19.95 -0.36
C GLU A 311 5.56 21.14 -1.26
N GLU A 312 5.78 20.93 -2.56
CA GLU A 312 6.09 22.02 -3.51
C GLU A 312 4.98 23.09 -3.55
N ILE A 313 3.71 22.69 -3.67
CA ILE A 313 2.57 23.62 -3.67
C ILE A 313 2.45 24.34 -2.32
N LYS A 314 2.68 23.63 -1.21
CA LYS A 314 2.61 24.23 0.12
C LYS A 314 3.69 25.29 0.30
N ASP A 315 4.93 24.97 -0.01
CA ASP A 315 6.09 25.83 0.26
C ASP A 315 6.21 26.98 -0.75
N HIS A 316 5.92 26.73 -2.03
CA HIS A 316 6.17 27.68 -3.11
C HIS A 316 4.90 28.21 -3.80
N GLY A 317 3.74 27.58 -3.60
CA GLY A 317 2.48 27.94 -4.27
C GLY A 317 2.34 27.31 -5.65
N ALA A 318 1.20 27.51 -6.29
CA ALA A 318 0.99 27.13 -7.69
C ALA A 318 -0.12 27.97 -8.32
N ASP A 319 0.06 28.43 -9.55
CA ASP A 319 -0.90 29.31 -10.24
C ASP A 319 -2.29 28.66 -10.37
N MET A 320 -2.32 27.33 -10.48
CA MET A 320 -3.54 26.53 -10.60
C MET A 320 -4.15 26.10 -9.27
N PHE A 321 -3.54 26.48 -8.14
CA PHE A 321 -3.97 26.05 -6.81
C PHE A 321 -4.22 27.27 -5.91
N PRO A 322 -5.42 27.41 -5.31
CA PRO A 322 -5.72 28.53 -4.42
C PRO A 322 -4.74 28.63 -3.26
N ASP A 323 -4.22 29.83 -3.02
CA ASP A 323 -3.31 30.07 -1.90
C ASP A 323 -3.96 29.76 -0.55
N GLU A 324 -5.28 29.95 -0.43
CA GLU A 324 -6.06 29.68 0.78
C GLU A 324 -6.09 28.19 1.13
N LEU A 325 -5.91 27.31 0.14
CA LEU A 325 -5.89 25.86 0.33
C LEU A 325 -4.51 25.34 0.75
N ARG A 326 -3.43 26.09 0.51
CA ARG A 326 -2.06 25.63 0.77
C ARG A 326 -1.81 25.20 2.22
N PRO A 327 -2.29 25.94 3.24
CA PRO A 327 -2.09 25.54 4.63
C PRO A 327 -2.81 24.24 5.01
N LEU A 328 -3.82 23.86 4.22
CA LEU A 328 -4.66 22.69 4.46
C LEU A 328 -4.13 21.42 3.78
N LEU A 329 -3.12 21.53 2.91
CA LEU A 329 -2.53 20.36 2.25
C LEU A 329 -1.95 19.38 3.29
N GLU A 330 -2.46 18.16 3.22
CA GLU A 330 -2.01 17.02 4.02
C GLU A 330 -0.92 16.25 3.28
N TYR A 331 -0.04 15.60 4.05
CA TYR A 331 1.04 14.77 3.54
C TYR A 331 1.39 13.67 4.53
N LEU A 332 2.10 12.64 4.05
CA LEU A 332 2.65 11.64 4.95
C LEU A 332 3.67 12.30 5.90
N PRO A 333 3.72 11.88 7.18
CA PRO A 333 4.74 12.36 8.10
C PRO A 333 6.15 12.17 7.52
N LEU A 334 6.99 13.21 7.60
CA LEU A 334 8.37 13.20 7.09
C LEU A 334 9.18 11.98 7.58
N GLY A 335 8.97 11.56 8.83
CA GLY A 335 9.62 10.36 9.38
C GLY A 335 9.29 9.09 8.59
N SER A 336 8.04 8.92 8.17
CA SER A 336 7.60 7.77 7.38
C SER A 336 8.13 7.84 5.95
N VAL A 337 8.15 9.03 5.34
CA VAL A 337 8.80 9.24 4.03
C VAL A 337 10.27 8.84 4.09
N TYR A 338 10.99 9.33 5.09
CA TYR A 338 12.40 9.01 5.31
C TYR A 338 12.62 7.51 5.52
N ALA A 339 11.74 6.82 6.25
CA ALA A 339 11.84 5.38 6.46
C ALA A 339 11.74 4.59 5.13
N PHE A 340 10.77 4.92 4.28
CA PHE A 340 10.63 4.29 2.95
C PHE A 340 11.86 4.55 2.06
N LEU A 341 12.27 5.82 2.00
CA LEU A 341 13.39 6.29 1.18
C LEU A 341 14.73 5.67 1.60
N LYS A 342 15.03 5.70 2.91
CA LYS A 342 16.24 5.10 3.48
C LYS A 342 16.34 3.62 3.17
N GLU A 343 15.25 2.89 3.33
CA GLU A 343 15.25 1.44 3.12
C GLU A 343 15.29 1.07 1.63
N PHE A 344 14.68 1.89 0.76
CA PHE A 344 14.84 1.76 -0.69
C PHE A 344 16.30 1.94 -1.11
N ASP A 345 16.96 3.00 -0.65
CA ASP A 345 18.36 3.31 -0.94
C ASP A 345 19.32 2.23 -0.39
N ASN A 346 19.09 1.75 0.83
CA ASN A 346 19.83 0.61 1.38
C ASN A 346 19.78 -0.63 0.48
N ARG A 347 18.61 -0.91 -0.13
CA ARG A 347 18.46 -2.04 -1.07
C ARG A 347 19.18 -1.79 -2.39
N GLN A 348 19.07 -0.60 -2.98
CA GLN A 348 19.78 -0.28 -4.23
C GLN A 348 21.29 -0.47 -4.07
N ARG A 349 21.86 -0.04 -2.94
CA ARG A 349 23.27 -0.28 -2.60
C ARG A 349 23.63 -1.77 -2.48
N GLN A 350 22.73 -2.60 -1.94
CA GLN A 350 22.93 -4.04 -1.81
C GLN A 350 22.84 -4.75 -3.17
N ASP A 351 21.96 -4.29 -4.06
CA ASP A 351 21.74 -4.84 -5.39
C ASP A 351 22.78 -4.35 -6.42
N GLY A 352 23.75 -3.51 -6.02
CA GLY A 352 24.79 -2.97 -6.90
C GLY A 352 24.27 -1.98 -7.94
N VAL A 353 23.04 -1.49 -7.78
CA VAL A 353 22.43 -0.47 -8.65
C VAL A 353 22.67 0.90 -8.02
N THR A 354 23.33 1.80 -8.74
CA THR A 354 23.47 3.19 -8.31
C THR A 354 22.08 3.84 -8.28
N PRO A 355 21.56 4.29 -7.12
CA PRO A 355 20.21 4.83 -7.05
C PRO A 355 20.13 6.15 -7.82
N ALA A 356 19.15 6.25 -8.72
CA ALA A 356 18.80 7.50 -9.41
C ALA A 356 17.93 8.45 -8.56
N MET A 357 17.64 8.11 -7.30
CA MET A 357 16.68 8.87 -6.49
C MET A 357 17.19 9.48 -5.17
N LEU A 358 18.40 9.18 -4.68
CA LEU A 358 18.85 9.72 -3.39
C LEU A 358 20.37 9.78 -3.26
N THR A 359 20.99 10.85 -3.77
CA THR A 359 22.20 11.40 -3.15
C THR A 359 21.82 12.64 -2.36
N THR A 360 21.15 12.51 -1.19
CA THR A 360 21.23 13.49 -0.09
C THR A 360 20.38 13.06 1.12
N THR A 361 21.00 12.40 2.09
CA THR A 361 20.61 12.54 3.51
C THR A 361 21.81 13.06 4.31
N SER A 362 22.52 14.05 3.76
CA SER A 362 23.68 14.66 4.41
C SER A 362 23.69 16.18 4.22
N SER A 363 22.64 16.86 4.67
CA SER A 363 22.75 18.29 5.03
C SER A 363 21.66 18.74 5.99
N VAL A 364 21.53 18.04 7.13
CA VAL A 364 21.10 18.73 8.36
C VAL A 364 22.35 18.86 9.21
N ARG A 365 23.21 19.85 8.88
CA ARG A 365 24.20 20.33 9.83
C ARG A 365 23.48 21.24 10.81
N SER A 366 23.37 20.75 12.04
CA SER A 366 23.19 21.55 13.24
C SER A 366 24.18 22.73 13.25
N SER A 367 23.69 23.93 12.96
CA SER A 367 24.43 25.17 13.14
C SER A 367 24.34 25.62 14.59
N SER A 368 25.20 25.03 15.42
CA SER A 368 25.60 25.64 16.69
C SER A 368 27.09 25.40 16.87
N SER A 369 27.88 26.16 16.11
CA SER A 369 29.32 26.29 16.36
C SER A 369 29.55 27.64 17.03
N MET A 370 29.99 27.55 18.29
CA MET A 370 30.65 28.62 19.01
C MET A 370 31.80 29.18 18.15
N THR A 371 31.80 30.49 17.96
CA THR A 371 33.02 31.23 17.63
C THR A 371 33.22 32.27 18.71
N GLY A 372 34.20 32.03 19.57
CA GLY A 372 34.65 32.99 20.56
C GLY A 372 35.20 34.23 19.87
N MET A 373 34.70 35.39 20.25
CA MET A 373 35.33 36.67 19.98
C MET A 373 35.99 37.15 21.26
N ARG A 374 37.32 37.06 21.28
CA ARG A 374 38.18 37.80 22.22
C ARG A 374 38.08 39.28 21.87
N THR A 375 37.68 40.10 22.83
CA THR A 375 38.04 41.51 22.89
C THR A 375 38.72 41.79 24.25
N ARG A 376 40.03 42.01 24.20
CA ARG A 376 40.79 42.71 25.24
C ARG A 376 40.61 44.21 24.98
N SER A 377 40.24 45.00 25.99
CA SER A 377 41.06 46.13 26.50
C SER A 377 40.25 47.12 27.36
N ARG A 378 40.83 47.45 28.54
CA ARG A 378 40.76 48.72 29.32
C ARG A 378 39.36 49.09 29.87
N GLN A 379 39.16 49.38 31.15
CA GLN A 379 39.97 50.04 32.19
C GLN A 379 39.79 49.34 33.53
#